data_AF-A0A7H0HP28-F1
#
_entry.id   AF-A0A7H0HP28-F1
#
_cell.length_a   1.000
_cell.length_b   1.000
_cell.length_c   1.000
_cell.angle_alpha   90.00
_cell.angle_beta   90.00
_cell.angle_gamma   90.00
#
_symmetry.space_group_name_H-M   'P 1'
#
loop_
_entity.id
_entity.type
_entity.pdbx_description
1 polymer ?
#
loop_
_entity_poly.entity_id
_entity_poly.type
_entity_poly.pdbx_seq_one_letter_code
_entity_poly.pdbx_strand_id
1 'polypeptide(L)'
;MRRPTATRDEIDAWLTAHGWHPGRANEPRNLARAGELLALRVRDAAAQGFPLEPWDAVRRFVASYADLAFPMPRAPERAFRADPSFGYAGDAEDIAGLAGDLGQPLFPVGWETTEMGLVLLDRTGRFFYLHGTGPYFLGGDETEALSSLMTGDQEDAEHHFTRGRPTP
;
A
#
# COMPACT_ATOMS: atom_id res chain seq x y z
N MET A 1 3.35 -23.41 0.04
CA MET A 1 4.63 -23.19 -0.68
C MET A 1 4.70 -21.70 -0.99
N ARG A 2 5.75 -21.02 -0.55
CA ARG A 2 6.03 -19.61 -0.88
C ARG A 2 6.21 -19.50 -2.40
N ARG A 3 5.54 -18.57 -3.07
CA ARG A 3 5.68 -18.43 -4.53
C ARG A 3 7.06 -17.83 -4.85
N PRO A 4 7.61 -18.07 -6.05
CA PRO A 4 8.87 -17.44 -6.45
C PRO A 4 8.70 -15.92 -6.44
N THR A 5 9.58 -15.23 -5.72
CA THR A 5 9.68 -13.76 -5.68
C THR A 5 10.10 -13.24 -7.07
N ALA A 6 9.47 -12.15 -7.52
CA ALA A 6 9.89 -11.47 -8.74
C ALA A 6 11.28 -10.84 -8.54
N THR A 7 12.14 -10.93 -9.55
CA THR A 7 13.44 -10.29 -9.54
C THR A 7 13.31 -8.77 -9.70
N ARG A 8 14.35 -8.02 -9.32
CA ARG A 8 14.36 -6.57 -9.48
C ARG A 8 14.14 -6.13 -10.93
N ASP A 9 14.78 -6.82 -11.88
CA ASP A 9 14.65 -6.52 -13.31
C ASP A 9 13.22 -6.77 -13.83
N GLU A 10 12.55 -7.83 -13.34
CA GLU A 10 11.15 -8.10 -13.68
C GLU A 10 10.21 -7.02 -13.13
N ILE A 11 10.46 -6.55 -11.90
CA ILE A 11 9.69 -5.46 -11.29
C ILE A 11 9.91 -4.17 -12.07
N ASP A 12 11.15 -3.79 -12.35
CA ASP A 12 11.46 -2.56 -13.08
C ASP A 12 10.88 -2.60 -14.51
N ALA A 13 10.94 -3.74 -15.19
CA ALA A 13 10.30 -3.93 -16.49
C ALA A 13 8.77 -3.77 -16.43
N TRP A 14 8.14 -4.36 -15.41
CA TRP A 14 6.69 -4.23 -15.18
C TRP A 14 6.31 -2.78 -14.88
N LEU A 15 7.06 -2.09 -14.02
CA LEU A 15 6.84 -0.69 -13.68
C LEU A 15 6.97 0.21 -14.93
N THR A 16 8.05 0.06 -15.70
CA THR A 16 8.31 0.87 -16.90
C THR A 16 7.32 0.60 -18.03
N ALA A 17 6.87 -0.65 -18.22
CA ALA A 17 5.81 -0.96 -19.17
C ALA A 17 4.50 -0.21 -18.89
N HIS A 18 4.29 0.22 -17.63
CA HIS A 18 3.10 0.94 -17.18
C HIS A 18 3.37 2.42 -16.85
N GLY A 19 4.44 2.99 -17.43
CA GLY A 19 4.71 4.43 -17.40
C GLY A 19 5.48 4.93 -16.19
N TRP A 20 6.00 4.04 -15.33
CA TRP A 20 6.91 4.44 -14.27
C TRP A 20 8.35 4.57 -14.78
N HIS A 21 9.09 5.52 -14.22
CA HIS A 21 10.52 5.68 -14.48
C HIS A 21 11.25 6.21 -13.24
N PRO A 22 12.57 5.96 -13.12
CA PRO A 22 13.36 6.53 -12.05
C PRO A 22 13.27 8.06 -12.01
N GLY A 23 13.10 8.62 -10.81
CA GLY A 23 13.02 10.07 -10.59
C GLY A 23 11.61 10.67 -10.64
N ARG A 24 10.56 9.89 -10.94
CA ARG A 24 9.15 10.38 -10.91
C ARG A 24 8.80 11.11 -9.61
N ALA A 25 9.26 10.61 -8.46
CA ALA A 25 8.98 11.22 -7.16
C ALA A 25 9.45 12.69 -7.03
N ASN A 26 10.41 13.12 -7.85
CA ASN A 26 10.97 14.48 -7.80
C ASN A 26 10.35 15.42 -8.83
N GLU A 27 9.48 14.93 -9.70
CA GLU A 27 8.84 15.76 -10.72
C GLU A 27 7.80 16.69 -10.07
N PRO A 28 7.83 18.01 -10.33
CA PRO A 28 6.92 18.96 -9.68
C PRO A 28 5.44 18.60 -9.83
N ARG A 29 5.04 18.08 -10.99
CA ARG A 29 3.66 17.64 -11.25
C ARG A 29 3.23 16.49 -10.34
N ASN A 30 4.11 15.52 -10.08
CA ASN A 30 3.77 14.36 -9.27
C ASN A 30 3.80 14.71 -7.78
N LEU A 31 4.70 15.62 -7.36
CA LEU A 31 4.70 16.18 -6.00
C LEU A 31 3.40 16.92 -5.69
N ALA A 32 2.93 17.78 -6.62
CA ALA A 32 1.66 18.48 -6.48
C ALA A 32 0.49 17.49 -6.39
N ARG A 33 0.46 16.52 -7.31
CA ARG A 33 -0.57 15.48 -7.35
C ARG A 33 -0.61 14.63 -6.09
N ALA A 34 0.55 14.20 -5.58
CA ALA A 34 0.64 13.48 -4.32
C ALA A 34 0.09 14.31 -3.15
N GLY A 35 0.40 15.61 -3.11
CA GLY A 35 -0.15 16.53 -2.12
C GLY A 35 -1.68 16.57 -2.13
N GLU A 36 -2.29 16.65 -3.32
CA GLU A 36 -3.76 16.62 -3.48
C GLU A 36 -4.36 15.30 -2.98
N LEU A 37 -3.84 14.16 -3.46
CA LEU A 37 -4.36 12.83 -3.10
C LEU A 37 -4.25 12.56 -1.60
N LEU A 38 -3.13 12.93 -0.99
CA LEU A 38 -2.92 12.80 0.45
C LEU A 38 -3.85 13.73 1.24
N ALA A 39 -4.06 14.97 0.81
CA ALA A 39 -4.97 15.89 1.47
C ALA A 39 -6.42 15.39 1.44
N LEU A 40 -6.85 14.78 0.32
CA LEU A 40 -8.16 14.14 0.22
C LEU A 40 -8.29 13.00 1.24
N ARG A 41 -7.30 12.12 1.32
CA ARG A 41 -7.34 10.98 2.24
C ARG A 41 -7.31 11.39 3.70
N VAL A 42 -6.48 12.36 4.07
CA VAL A 42 -6.39 12.89 5.44
C VAL A 42 -7.74 13.48 5.88
N ARG A 43 -8.38 14.27 5.00
CA ARG A 43 -9.71 14.83 5.28
C ARG A 43 -10.76 13.75 5.46
N ASP A 44 -10.76 12.75 4.59
CA ASP A 44 -11.70 11.63 4.64
C ASP A 44 -11.55 10.82 5.95
N ALA A 45 -10.33 10.40 6.28
CA ALA A 45 -10.06 9.65 7.51
C ALA A 45 -10.42 10.46 8.79
N ALA A 46 -10.14 11.77 8.78
CA ALA A 46 -10.56 12.66 9.88
C ALA A 46 -12.09 12.75 10.01
N ALA A 47 -12.83 12.77 8.89
CA ALA A 47 -14.30 12.77 8.90
C ALA A 47 -14.88 11.45 9.45
N GLN A 48 -14.13 10.35 9.32
CA GLN A 48 -14.47 9.06 9.94
C GLN A 48 -14.08 8.98 11.43
N GLY A 49 -13.41 9.98 11.99
CA GLY A 49 -12.98 10.02 13.39
C GLY A 49 -11.60 9.42 13.67
N PHE A 50 -10.88 8.97 12.64
CA PHE A 50 -9.57 8.33 12.73
C PHE A 50 -8.55 9.10 11.87
N PRO A 51 -8.04 10.25 12.35
CA PRO A 51 -7.14 11.09 11.55
C PRO A 51 -5.85 10.37 11.19
N LEU A 52 -5.43 10.49 9.93
CA LEU A 52 -4.17 9.97 9.41
C LEU A 52 -3.19 11.12 9.16
N GLU A 53 -1.88 10.87 9.31
CA GLU A 53 -0.82 11.86 9.05
C GLU A 53 0.26 11.24 8.13
N PRO A 54 0.45 11.77 6.90
CA PRO A 54 1.44 11.23 5.98
C PRO A 54 2.86 11.73 6.29
N TRP A 55 3.81 10.80 6.37
CA TRP A 55 5.24 11.09 6.51
C TRP A 55 5.99 11.09 5.17
N ASP A 56 7.27 11.45 5.18
CA ASP A 56 8.07 11.64 3.96
C ASP A 56 8.13 10.40 3.05
N ALA A 57 8.22 9.19 3.62
CA ALA A 57 8.25 7.98 2.81
C ALA A 57 6.92 7.75 2.07
N VAL A 58 5.78 7.98 2.72
CA VAL A 58 4.46 7.97 2.08
C VAL A 58 4.39 9.02 0.97
N ARG A 59 4.82 10.25 1.26
CA ARG A 59 4.82 11.35 0.27
C ARG A 59 5.66 11.00 -0.95
N ARG A 60 6.86 10.45 -0.75
CA ARG A 60 7.75 10.00 -1.83
C ARG A 60 7.16 8.84 -2.63
N PHE A 61 6.60 7.83 -1.95
CA PHE A 61 5.98 6.70 -2.63
C PHE A 61 4.81 7.17 -3.51
N VAL A 62 3.87 7.92 -2.93
CA VAL A 62 2.72 8.45 -3.70
C VAL A 62 3.21 9.34 -4.84
N ALA A 63 4.19 10.22 -4.63
CA ALA A 63 4.74 11.02 -5.73
C ALA A 63 5.44 10.18 -6.82
N SER A 64 6.00 9.03 -6.49
CA SER A 64 6.63 8.16 -7.49
C SER A 64 5.60 7.45 -8.37
N TYR A 65 4.46 7.09 -7.80
CA TYR A 65 3.50 6.17 -8.41
C TYR A 65 2.14 6.81 -8.74
N ALA A 66 1.90 8.07 -8.35
CA ALA A 66 0.62 8.76 -8.53
C ALA A 66 0.05 8.61 -9.94
N ASP A 67 -1.27 8.35 -9.98
CA ASP A 67 -2.10 8.11 -11.16
C ASP A 67 -1.68 6.91 -12.04
N LEU A 68 -0.71 6.10 -11.61
CA LEU A 68 -0.35 4.86 -12.30
C LEU A 68 -1.23 3.70 -11.82
N ALA A 69 -1.50 2.80 -12.76
CA ALA A 69 -2.18 1.53 -12.52
C ALA A 69 -1.31 0.41 -13.07
N PHE A 70 -1.16 -0.63 -12.27
CA PHE A 70 -0.31 -1.78 -12.58
C PHE A 70 -1.14 -3.06 -12.55
N PRO A 71 -1.63 -3.53 -13.71
CA PRO A 71 -2.25 -4.85 -13.85
C PRO A 71 -1.33 -5.95 -13.33
N MET A 72 -1.86 -6.86 -12.53
CA MET A 72 -1.10 -7.98 -11.97
C MET A 72 -0.81 -9.00 -13.08
N PRO A 73 0.45 -9.38 -13.34
CA PRO A 73 0.79 -10.23 -14.48
C PRO A 73 0.07 -11.59 -14.51
N ARG A 74 -0.27 -12.14 -13.33
CA ARG A 74 -0.93 -13.44 -13.19
C ARG A 74 -2.46 -13.36 -13.08
N ALA A 75 -3.01 -12.15 -12.98
CA ALA A 75 -4.44 -11.87 -12.85
C ALA A 75 -4.69 -10.46 -13.42
N PRO A 76 -4.62 -10.26 -14.75
CA PRO A 76 -4.65 -8.91 -15.35
C PRO A 76 -5.94 -8.13 -15.14
N GLU A 77 -7.02 -8.80 -14.74
CA GLU A 77 -8.27 -8.20 -14.30
C GLU A 77 -8.13 -7.45 -12.95
N ARG A 78 -7.08 -7.79 -12.19
CA ARG A 78 -6.67 -7.13 -10.95
C ARG A 78 -5.57 -6.13 -11.24
N ALA A 79 -5.65 -4.96 -10.65
CA ALA A 79 -4.61 -3.95 -10.78
C ALA A 79 -4.32 -3.29 -9.45
N PHE A 80 -3.04 -3.03 -9.18
CA PHE A 80 -2.66 -2.10 -8.12
C PHE A 80 -2.78 -0.68 -8.66
N ARG A 81 -3.55 0.18 -7.99
CA ARG A 81 -3.58 1.63 -8.23
C ARG A 81 -2.90 2.35 -7.09
N ALA A 82 -1.87 3.11 -7.40
CA ALA A 82 -1.19 3.98 -6.45
C ALA A 82 -1.97 5.29 -6.28
N ASP A 83 -3.13 5.17 -5.67
CA ASP A 83 -4.05 6.25 -5.34
C ASP A 83 -4.47 6.12 -3.87
N PRO A 84 -3.90 6.93 -2.97
CA PRO A 84 -4.25 6.87 -1.55
C PRO A 84 -5.61 7.51 -1.24
N SER A 85 -6.25 8.18 -2.21
CA SER A 85 -7.52 8.87 -1.99
C SER A 85 -8.73 7.94 -1.97
N PHE A 86 -8.55 6.70 -2.44
CA PHE A 86 -9.56 5.66 -2.32
C PHE A 86 -9.70 5.21 -0.86
N GLY A 87 -10.96 5.03 -0.45
CA GLY A 87 -11.33 4.51 0.86
C GLY A 87 -12.80 4.11 0.88
N TYR A 88 -13.17 3.30 1.87
CA TYR A 88 -14.56 2.91 2.14
C TYR A 88 -14.96 3.30 3.57
N ALA A 89 -16.26 3.35 3.83
CA ALA A 89 -16.76 3.66 5.17
C ALA A 89 -16.27 2.62 6.18
N GLY A 90 -15.59 3.07 7.25
CA GLY A 90 -14.99 2.21 8.27
C GLY A 90 -13.52 1.89 8.03
N ASP A 91 -12.98 2.17 6.84
CA ASP A 91 -11.60 1.81 6.52
C ASP A 91 -10.56 2.48 7.44
N ALA A 92 -10.85 3.69 7.91
CA ALA A 92 -9.95 4.45 8.75
C ALA A 92 -9.90 3.84 10.17
N GLU A 93 -11.00 3.26 10.65
CA GLU A 93 -11.05 2.49 11.89
C GLU A 93 -10.24 1.20 11.74
N ASP A 94 -10.44 0.46 10.65
CA ASP A 94 -9.71 -0.79 10.38
C ASP A 94 -8.19 -0.55 10.29
N ILE A 95 -7.77 0.52 9.61
CA ILE A 95 -6.36 0.95 9.55
C ILE A 95 -5.84 1.28 10.95
N ALA A 96 -6.62 2.00 11.77
CA ALA A 96 -6.21 2.34 13.13
C ALA A 96 -6.09 1.12 14.04
N GLY A 97 -7.01 0.15 13.90
CA GLY A 97 -6.95 -1.14 14.60
C GLY A 97 -5.68 -1.92 14.24
N LEU A 98 -5.43 -2.11 12.95
CA LEU A 98 -4.23 -2.81 12.47
C LEU A 98 -2.94 -2.09 12.89
N ALA A 99 -2.92 -0.75 12.84
CA ALA A 99 -1.80 0.04 13.33
C ALA A 99 -1.54 -0.21 14.83
N GLY A 100 -2.59 -0.38 15.63
CA GLY A 100 -2.52 -0.75 17.04
C GLY A 100 -1.91 -2.13 17.28
N ASP A 101 -2.31 -3.13 16.49
CA ASP A 101 -1.80 -4.51 16.58
C ASP A 101 -0.32 -4.59 16.16
N LEU A 102 0.04 -3.86 15.10
CA LEU A 102 1.42 -3.74 14.63
C LEU A 102 2.29 -2.82 15.51
N GLY A 103 1.68 -2.02 16.39
CA GLY A 103 2.40 -1.01 17.17
C GLY A 103 3.10 0.04 16.30
N GLN A 104 2.63 0.26 15.07
CA GLN A 104 3.22 1.17 14.09
C GLN A 104 2.12 1.94 13.34
N PRO A 105 2.30 3.26 13.11
CA PRO A 105 1.38 4.00 12.25
C PRO A 105 1.36 3.43 10.83
N LEU A 106 0.16 3.38 10.25
CA LEU A 106 -0.07 2.96 8.87
C LEU A 106 -0.65 4.12 8.06
N PHE A 107 -0.36 4.13 6.77
CA PHE A 107 -0.97 5.05 5.84
C PHE A 107 -1.27 4.34 4.51
N PRO A 108 -2.47 4.50 3.93
CA PRO A 108 -2.81 3.91 2.64
C PRO A 108 -2.07 4.61 1.51
N VAL A 109 -1.43 3.84 0.65
CA VAL A 109 -0.65 4.34 -0.50
C VAL A 109 -1.25 3.93 -1.85
N GLY A 110 -2.27 3.08 -1.82
CA GLY A 110 -2.99 2.62 -2.99
C GLY A 110 -3.98 1.51 -2.65
N TRP A 111 -4.51 0.86 -3.67
CA TRP A 111 -5.52 -0.18 -3.53
C TRP A 111 -5.51 -1.15 -4.71
N GLU A 112 -6.11 -2.31 -4.51
CA GLU A 112 -6.32 -3.32 -5.55
C GLU A 112 -7.74 -3.20 -6.12
N THR A 113 -7.88 -3.18 -7.44
CA THR A 113 -9.12 -2.77 -8.11
C THR A 113 -10.30 -3.74 -8.04
N THR A 114 -10.05 -5.04 -7.86
CA THR A 114 -11.11 -6.05 -7.90
C THR A 114 -11.76 -6.25 -6.54
N GLU A 115 -10.97 -6.50 -5.50
CA GLU A 115 -11.49 -6.74 -4.15
C GLU A 115 -11.47 -5.48 -3.27
N MET A 116 -11.04 -4.35 -3.84
CA MET A 116 -11.02 -3.04 -3.17
C MET A 116 -10.15 -3.00 -1.89
N GLY A 117 -9.22 -3.95 -1.73
CA GLY A 117 -8.31 -3.99 -0.60
C GLY A 117 -7.26 -2.86 -0.67
N LEU A 118 -6.89 -2.33 0.50
CA LEU A 118 -5.97 -1.20 0.62
C LEU A 118 -4.53 -1.66 0.78
N VAL A 119 -3.61 -1.02 0.08
CA VAL A 119 -2.16 -1.19 0.30
C VAL A 119 -1.69 -0.11 1.28
N LEU A 120 -1.12 -0.55 2.40
CA LEU A 120 -0.71 0.29 3.51
C LEU A 120 0.82 0.26 3.65
N LEU A 121 1.41 1.39 4.02
CA LEU A 121 2.82 1.54 4.34
C LEU A 121 2.95 1.90 5.83
N ASP A 122 3.89 1.27 6.53
CA ASP A 122 4.25 1.66 7.90
C ASP A 122 5.53 2.53 7.95
N ARG A 123 5.81 3.11 9.13
CA ARG A 123 6.99 3.97 9.33
C ARG A 123 8.34 3.26 9.19
N THR A 124 8.36 1.94 9.28
CA THR A 124 9.58 1.13 9.13
C THR A 124 9.87 0.77 7.67
N GLY A 125 8.94 1.05 6.76
CA GLY A 125 9.06 0.74 5.33
C GLY A 125 8.34 -0.55 4.93
N ARG A 126 7.65 -1.21 5.86
CA ARG A 126 6.90 -2.43 5.61
C ARG A 126 5.57 -2.12 4.92
N PHE A 127 5.15 -3.02 4.05
CA PHE A 127 3.88 -2.92 3.34
C PHE A 127 2.90 -4.00 3.77
N PHE A 128 1.63 -3.63 3.82
CA PHE A 128 0.53 -4.50 4.19
C PHE A 128 -0.62 -4.35 3.19
N TYR A 129 -1.45 -5.37 3.08
CA TYR A 129 -2.68 -5.38 2.30
C TYR A 129 -3.85 -5.62 3.24
N LEU A 130 -4.70 -4.61 3.42
CA LEU A 130 -5.91 -4.70 4.21
C LEU A 130 -7.07 -5.12 3.30
N HIS A 131 -7.55 -6.34 3.52
CA HIS A 131 -8.60 -6.97 2.71
C HIS A 131 -9.75 -7.45 3.61
N GLY A 132 -10.95 -7.63 3.04
CA GLY A 132 -12.12 -8.04 3.81
C GLY A 132 -12.00 -9.42 4.49
N THR A 133 -11.05 -10.25 4.06
CA THR A 133 -10.75 -11.54 4.72
C THR A 133 -9.66 -11.44 5.79
N GLY A 134 -9.01 -10.30 5.94
CA GLY A 134 -7.95 -10.06 6.90
C GLY A 134 -6.79 -9.22 6.35
N PRO A 135 -5.87 -8.81 7.23
CA PRO A 135 -4.65 -8.11 6.85
C PRO A 135 -3.54 -9.09 6.42
N TYR A 136 -2.80 -8.74 5.38
CA TYR A 136 -1.69 -9.53 4.86
C TYR A 136 -0.40 -8.70 4.80
N PHE A 137 0.74 -9.32 5.11
CA PHE A 137 2.06 -8.73 4.90
C PHE A 137 2.48 -8.88 3.45
N LEU A 138 2.86 -7.76 2.83
CA LEU A 138 3.34 -7.72 1.45
C LEU A 138 4.87 -7.73 1.36
N GLY A 139 5.58 -7.17 2.33
CA GLY A 139 7.03 -7.10 2.26
C GLY A 139 7.67 -6.13 3.24
N GLY A 140 8.94 -6.35 3.52
CA GLY A 140 9.78 -5.52 4.38
C GLY A 140 10.20 -4.20 3.74
N ASP A 141 10.08 -4.12 2.41
CA ASP A 141 10.35 -2.94 1.61
C ASP A 141 9.47 -2.89 0.35
N GLU A 142 9.66 -1.84 -0.44
CA GLU A 142 8.93 -1.60 -1.69
C GLU A 142 9.13 -2.72 -2.72
N THR A 143 10.35 -3.29 -2.84
CA THR A 143 10.64 -4.33 -3.83
C THR A 143 9.91 -5.62 -3.47
N GLU A 144 9.97 -6.03 -2.21
CA GLU A 144 9.24 -7.19 -1.71
C GLU A 144 7.73 -7.01 -1.87
N ALA A 145 7.21 -5.82 -1.53
CA ALA A 145 5.80 -5.51 -1.66
C ALA A 145 5.28 -5.60 -3.11
N LEU A 146 6.02 -5.02 -4.05
CA LEU A 146 5.68 -5.07 -5.48
C LEU A 146 5.77 -6.50 -6.02
N SER A 147 6.78 -7.27 -5.60
CA SER A 147 6.85 -8.70 -5.92
C SER A 147 5.62 -9.46 -5.41
N SER A 148 5.21 -9.22 -4.17
CA SER A 148 4.03 -9.86 -3.58
C SER A 148 2.74 -9.50 -4.33
N LEU A 149 2.58 -8.25 -4.76
CA LEU A 149 1.47 -7.83 -5.62
C LEU A 149 1.51 -8.51 -7.00
N MET A 150 2.68 -8.61 -7.63
CA MET A 150 2.84 -9.26 -8.94
C MET A 150 2.56 -10.77 -8.88
N THR A 151 2.97 -11.42 -7.81
CA THR A 151 2.98 -12.89 -7.69
C THR A 151 1.78 -13.45 -6.94
N GLY A 152 1.10 -12.60 -6.14
CA GLY A 152 0.06 -12.99 -5.19
C GLY A 152 0.58 -13.79 -3.99
N ASP A 153 1.89 -13.71 -3.70
CA ASP A 153 2.47 -14.31 -2.49
C ASP A 153 2.24 -13.37 -1.32
N GLN A 154 1.44 -13.79 -0.35
CA GLN A 154 1.06 -12.96 0.78
C GLN A 154 1.12 -13.81 2.05
N GLU A 155 1.68 -13.23 3.11
CA GLU A 155 1.74 -13.85 4.44
C GLU A 155 0.69 -13.20 5.34
N ASP A 156 0.20 -13.93 6.33
CA ASP A 156 -0.73 -13.35 7.31
C ASP A 156 -0.01 -12.25 8.12
N ALA A 157 -0.63 -11.06 8.22
CA ALA A 157 -0.04 -9.96 8.97
C ALA A 157 0.05 -10.24 10.48
N GLU A 158 -0.74 -11.17 11.02
CA GLU A 158 -0.69 -11.56 12.44
C GLU A 158 0.69 -12.03 12.88
N HIS A 159 1.48 -12.62 11.97
CA HIS A 159 2.86 -13.03 12.24
C HIS A 159 3.80 -11.84 12.53
N HIS A 160 3.35 -10.61 12.28
CA HIS A 160 4.11 -9.38 12.44
C HIS A 160 3.57 -8.46 13.54
N PHE A 161 2.58 -8.91 14.31
CA PHE A 161 2.00 -8.14 15.41
C PHE A 161 2.99 -8.01 16.57
N THR A 162 3.01 -6.83 17.19
CA THR A 162 3.91 -6.54 18.33
C THR A 162 3.34 -7.01 19.66
N ARG A 163 2.00 -7.14 19.73
CA ARG A 163 1.33 -7.78 20.85
C ARG A 163 1.26 -9.27 20.58
N GLY A 164 1.97 -10.07 21.36
CA GLY A 164 1.68 -11.50 21.45
C GLY A 164 0.19 -11.65 21.75
N ARG A 165 -0.55 -12.39 20.91
CA ARG A 165 -1.96 -12.69 21.11
C ARG A 165 -2.22 -13.00 22.59
N PRO A 166 -3.24 -12.42 23.25
CA PRO A 166 -3.85 -13.13 24.36
C PRO A 166 -4.49 -14.38 23.75
N THR A 167 -3.88 -15.54 23.96
CA THR A 167 -4.56 -16.83 23.75
C THR A 167 -5.82 -16.87 24.63
N PRO A 168 -6.97 -17.33 24.12
CA PRO A 168 -8.11 -17.68 24.97
C PRO A 168 -7.77 -18.81 25.94
#